data_AF-A0A3E2U779-F1
#
_entry.id   AF-A0A3E2U779-F1
#
_cell.length_a   1.000
_cell.length_b   1.000
_cell.length_c   1.000
_cell.angle_alpha   90.00
_cell.angle_beta   90.00
_cell.angle_gamma   90.00
#
_symmetry.space_group_name_H-M   'P 1'
#
loop_
_entity.id
_entity.type
_entity.pdbx_description
1 polymer ?
#
loop_
_entity_poly.entity_id
_entity_poly.type
_entity_poly.pdbx_seq_one_letter_code
_entity_poly.pdbx_strand_id
1 'polypeptide(L)'
;MELTSAHLRYLLAIYEVSQTHLDISSRSIAEKLGVTKPSVVRVMNLLMERGMIVKEYYGKIYLTDRGIFVAREVKHQLDEVLAHFPPVEEELTDEERFTAALALTAALPERVFTGRYDQLMGTEETPPAAG
;
A
#
# COMPACT_ATOMS: atom_id res chain seq x y z
N MET A 1 3.62 -12.06 -9.07
CA MET A 1 4.50 -10.88 -8.91
C MET A 1 4.37 -10.41 -7.47
N GLU A 2 5.43 -9.92 -6.83
CA GLU A 2 5.43 -9.51 -5.42
C GLU A 2 5.20 -7.99 -5.26
N LEU A 3 4.72 -7.54 -4.10
CA LEU A 3 4.58 -6.13 -3.71
C LEU A 3 5.97 -5.54 -3.45
N THR A 4 6.58 -4.93 -4.49
CA THR A 4 7.80 -4.14 -4.32
C THR A 4 7.60 -2.92 -3.43
N SER A 5 8.70 -2.34 -2.95
CA SER A 5 8.71 -1.10 -2.16
C SER A 5 8.00 0.06 -2.86
N ALA A 6 8.12 0.14 -4.20
CA ALA A 6 7.39 1.12 -4.99
C ALA A 6 5.87 0.94 -4.85
N HIS A 7 5.37 -0.30 -4.95
CA HIS A 7 3.94 -0.55 -4.82
C HIS A 7 3.40 -0.16 -3.44
N LEU A 8 4.15 -0.47 -2.37
CA LEU A 8 3.81 -0.08 -1.01
C LEU A 8 3.84 1.44 -0.82
N ARG A 9 4.86 2.13 -1.37
CA ARG A 9 4.94 3.60 -1.35
C ARG A 9 3.70 4.26 -1.93
N TYR A 10 3.23 3.74 -3.07
CA TYR A 10 2.02 4.24 -3.73
C TYR A 10 0.75 3.93 -2.95
N LEU A 11 0.61 2.72 -2.41
CA LEU A 11 -0.55 2.36 -1.58
C LEU A 11 -0.64 3.24 -0.33
N LEU A 12 0.48 3.46 0.37
CA LEU A 12 0.54 4.37 1.52
C LEU A 12 0.22 5.81 1.14
N ALA A 13 0.75 6.30 0.02
CA ALA A 13 0.43 7.66 -0.44
C ALA A 13 -1.06 7.83 -0.75
N ILE A 14 -1.69 6.85 -1.39
CA ILE A 14 -3.13 6.84 -1.63
C ILE A 14 -3.89 6.85 -0.30
N TYR A 15 -3.47 6.00 0.64
CA TYR A 15 -4.07 5.94 1.98
C TYR A 15 -3.99 7.26 2.71
N GLU A 16 -2.82 7.90 2.76
CA GLU A 16 -2.65 9.21 3.41
C GLU A 16 -3.46 10.32 2.75
N VAL A 17 -3.51 10.36 1.41
CA VAL A 17 -4.35 11.32 0.69
C VAL A 17 -5.84 11.08 0.99
N SER A 18 -6.26 9.81 1.07
CA SER A 18 -7.65 9.45 1.38
C SER A 18 -8.12 9.93 2.76
N GLN A 19 -7.20 10.11 3.72
CA GLN A 19 -7.54 10.59 5.06
C GLN A 19 -7.82 12.10 5.11
N THR A 20 -7.32 12.85 4.12
CA THR A 20 -7.37 14.32 4.11
C THR A 20 -8.26 14.86 3.00
N HIS A 21 -8.46 14.09 1.94
CA HIS A 21 -9.22 14.49 0.76
C HIS A 21 -10.16 13.35 0.33
N LEU A 22 -11.43 13.68 0.07
CA LEU A 22 -12.41 12.74 -0.47
C LEU A 22 -12.11 12.34 -1.93
N ASP A 23 -11.45 13.24 -2.69
CA ASP A 23 -11.21 13.07 -4.12
C ASP A 23 -9.73 12.77 -4.40
N ILE A 24 -9.38 11.49 -4.48
CA ILE A 24 -8.03 11.04 -4.85
C ILE A 24 -7.92 10.98 -6.37
N SER A 25 -6.86 11.56 -6.94
CA SER A 25 -6.59 11.52 -8.38
C SER A 25 -5.15 11.14 -8.66
N SER A 26 -4.86 10.68 -9.88
CA SER A 26 -3.47 10.42 -10.29
C SER A 26 -2.58 11.67 -10.20
N ARG A 27 -3.17 12.87 -10.26
CA ARG A 27 -2.46 14.14 -10.07
C ARG A 27 -2.02 14.31 -8.61
N SER A 28 -2.94 14.17 -7.65
CA SER A 28 -2.61 14.35 -6.23
C SER A 28 -1.59 13.32 -5.74
N ILE A 29 -1.65 12.08 -6.28
CA ILE A 29 -0.66 11.04 -6.00
C ILE A 29 0.71 11.41 -6.60
N ALA A 30 0.75 11.88 -7.86
CA ALA A 30 2.00 12.30 -8.51
C ALA A 30 2.69 13.44 -7.75
N GLU A 31 1.90 14.43 -7.33
CA GLU A 31 2.37 15.59 -6.57
C GLU A 31 2.92 15.18 -5.20
N LYS A 32 2.19 14.32 -4.46
CA LYS A 32 2.65 13.83 -3.15
C LYS A 32 3.92 12.99 -3.24
N LEU A 33 4.08 12.20 -4.30
CA LEU A 33 5.22 11.30 -4.46
C LEU A 33 6.41 11.95 -5.19
N GLY A 34 6.25 13.13 -5.80
CA GLY A 34 7.29 13.76 -6.60
C GLY A 34 7.63 13.00 -7.90
N VAL A 35 6.66 12.25 -8.45
CA VAL A 35 6.88 11.31 -9.58
C VAL A 35 6.12 11.71 -10.84
N THR A 36 6.57 11.19 -11.99
CA THR A 36 5.92 11.45 -13.29
C THR A 36 4.61 10.66 -13.44
N LYS A 37 3.63 11.24 -14.16
CA LYS A 37 2.33 10.59 -14.44
C LYS A 37 2.43 9.18 -15.06
N PRO A 38 3.33 8.87 -16.02
CA PRO A 38 3.45 7.52 -16.56
C PRO A 38 3.84 6.47 -15.50
N SER A 39 4.68 6.85 -14.52
CA SER A 39 5.07 5.97 -13.42
C SER A 39 3.89 5.63 -12.51
N VAL A 40 3.02 6.62 -12.28
CA VAL A 40 1.78 6.43 -11.51
C VAL A 40 0.85 5.44 -12.18
N VAL A 41 0.59 5.59 -13.48
CA VAL A 41 -0.39 4.72 -14.19
C VAL A 41 -0.01 3.24 -14.10
N ARG A 42 1.28 2.91 -14.22
CA ARG A 42 1.76 1.52 -14.15
C ARG A 42 1.47 0.89 -12.78
N VAL A 43 1.77 1.59 -11.69
CA VAL A 43 1.56 1.09 -10.33
C VAL A 43 0.06 1.02 -10.01
N MET A 44 -0.72 2.00 -10.49
CA MET A 44 -2.17 2.04 -10.33
C MET A 44 -2.86 0.82 -10.94
N ASN A 45 -2.49 0.42 -12.15
CA ASN A 45 -3.06 -0.77 -12.79
C ASN A 45 -2.80 -2.03 -11.95
N LEU A 46 -1.59 -2.19 -11.41
CA LEU A 46 -1.25 -3.32 -10.55
C LEU A 46 -2.05 -3.32 -9.24
N LEU A 47 -2.21 -2.16 -8.60
CA LEU A 47 -3.00 -2.06 -7.36
C LEU A 47 -4.49 -2.34 -7.63
N MET A 48 -5.02 -1.98 -8.81
CA MET A 48 -6.36 -2.36 -9.24
C MET A 48 -6.48 -3.87 -9.49
N GLU A 49 -5.52 -4.47 -10.21
CA GLU A 49 -5.47 -5.93 -10.47
C GLU A 49 -5.47 -6.74 -9.17
N ARG A 50 -4.84 -6.21 -8.12
CA ARG A 50 -4.83 -6.84 -6.77
C ARG A 50 -6.06 -6.53 -5.91
N GLY A 51 -7.00 -5.74 -6.42
CA GLY A 51 -8.20 -5.34 -5.71
C GLY A 51 -7.92 -4.43 -4.50
N MET A 52 -6.81 -3.69 -4.49
CA MET A 52 -6.49 -2.72 -3.42
C MET A 52 -7.18 -1.38 -3.67
N ILE A 53 -7.44 -1.05 -4.92
CA ILE A 53 -8.07 0.19 -5.33
C ILE A 53 -9.06 -0.04 -6.46
N VAL A 54 -9.96 0.90 -6.64
CA VAL A 54 -10.85 1.00 -7.80
C VAL A 54 -10.77 2.40 -8.41
N LYS A 55 -11.06 2.50 -9.70
CA LYS A 55 -11.08 3.76 -10.44
C LYS A 55 -12.45 3.97 -11.10
N GLU A 56 -13.09 5.10 -10.81
CA GLU A 56 -14.37 5.48 -11.43
C GLU A 56 -14.18 6.14 -12.81
N TYR A 57 -15.29 6.27 -13.54
CA TYR A 57 -15.35 6.83 -14.91
C TYR A 57 -14.78 8.26 -15.06
N TYR A 58 -14.59 9.00 -13.96
CA TYR A 58 -13.97 10.33 -13.96
C TYR A 58 -12.49 10.35 -13.51
N GLY A 59 -11.89 9.19 -13.29
CA GLY A 59 -10.50 9.08 -12.87
C GLY A 59 -10.27 9.32 -11.37
N LYS A 60 -11.35 9.37 -10.58
CA LYS A 60 -11.28 9.29 -9.12
C LYS A 60 -10.87 7.89 -8.70
N ILE A 61 -10.00 7.83 -7.69
CA ILE A 61 -9.42 6.61 -7.15
C ILE A 61 -9.96 6.42 -5.74
N TYR A 62 -10.37 5.21 -5.40
CA TYR A 62 -10.79 4.86 -4.05
C TYR A 62 -10.05 3.61 -3.60
N LEU A 63 -9.75 3.53 -2.30
CA LEU A 63 -9.30 2.29 -1.69
C LEU A 63 -10.48 1.35 -1.50
N THR A 64 -10.26 0.07 -1.74
CA THR A 64 -11.19 -0.98 -1.31
C THR A 64 -10.96 -1.29 0.17
N ASP A 65 -11.84 -2.08 0.78
CA ASP A 65 -11.64 -2.58 2.15
C ASP A 65 -10.32 -3.34 2.27
N ARG A 66 -9.98 -4.17 1.27
CA ARG A 66 -8.67 -4.83 1.18
C ARG A 66 -7.52 -3.82 1.13
N GLY A 67 -7.65 -2.79 0.31
CA GLY A 67 -6.64 -1.73 0.19
C GLY A 67 -6.42 -0.98 1.49
N ILE A 68 -7.49 -0.62 2.20
CA ILE A 68 -7.43 0.03 3.51
C ILE A 68 -6.75 -0.89 4.53
N PHE A 69 -7.16 -2.16 4.58
CA PHE A 69 -6.58 -3.14 5.50
C PHE A 69 -5.07 -3.29 5.27
N VAL A 70 -4.68 -3.55 4.03
CA VAL A 70 -3.27 -3.77 3.68
C VAL A 70 -2.46 -2.49 3.88
N ALA A 71 -2.98 -1.31 3.54
CA ALA A 71 -2.29 -0.05 3.78
C ALA A 71 -2.03 0.20 5.27
N ARG A 72 -2.99 -0.15 6.13
CA ARG A 72 -2.85 -0.04 7.59
C ARG A 72 -1.79 -1.00 8.13
N GLU A 73 -1.81 -2.25 7.70
CA GLU A 73 -0.83 -3.24 8.15
C GLU A 73 0.58 -2.85 7.67
N VAL A 74 0.72 -2.43 6.41
CA VAL A 74 2.00 -1.92 5.87
C VAL A 74 2.47 -0.70 6.66
N LYS A 75 1.58 0.25 6.96
CA LYS A 75 1.93 1.42 7.77
C LYS A 75 2.41 1.03 9.16
N HIS A 76 1.70 0.12 9.82
CA HIS A 76 2.07 -0.38 11.14
C HIS A 76 3.46 -1.02 11.13
N GLN A 77 3.71 -1.94 10.19
CA GLN A 77 5.03 -2.58 10.07
C GLN A 77 6.14 -1.57 9.73
N LEU A 78 5.86 -0.59 8.87
CA LEU A 78 6.81 0.47 8.55
C LEU A 78 7.15 1.33 9.77
N ASP A 79 6.15 1.72 10.56
CA ASP A 79 6.32 2.52 11.77
C ASP A 79 7.16 1.73 12.81
N GLU A 80 6.95 0.41 12.95
CA GLU A 80 7.78 -0.48 13.78
C GLU A 80 9.23 -0.57 13.29
N VAL A 81 9.44 -0.75 11.98
CA VAL A 81 10.79 -0.76 11.38
C VAL A 81 11.49 0.59 11.57
N LEU A 82 10.76 1.70 11.48
CA LEU A 82 11.29 3.03 11.75
C LEU A 82 11.61 3.24 13.24
N ALA A 83 10.80 2.69 14.16
CA ALA A 83 11.08 2.77 15.59
C ALA A 83 12.35 2.00 15.98
N HIS A 84 12.60 0.87 15.32
CA HIS A 84 13.73 -0.02 15.58
C HIS A 84 14.78 -0.01 14.47
N PHE A 85 14.87 1.10 13.73
CA PHE A 85 15.74 1.20 12.57
C PHE A 85 17.21 0.95 12.98
N PRO A 86 17.94 0.07 12.28
CA PRO A 86 19.30 -0.27 12.66
C PRO A 86 20.21 0.96 12.63
N PRO A 87 21.17 1.08 13.56
CA PRO A 87 22.13 2.17 13.54
C PRO A 87 22.99 2.09 12.28
N VAL A 88 23.23 3.23 11.65
CA VAL A 88 24.10 3.39 10.48
C VAL A 88 25.20 4.37 10.85
N GLU A 89 26.41 4.16 10.35
CA GLU A 89 27.58 5.00 10.70
C GLU A 89 27.43 6.45 10.23
N GLU A 90 26.70 6.67 9.14
CA GLU A 90 26.40 7.99 8.58
C GLU A 90 25.00 8.49 9.01
N GLU A 91 24.87 9.80 9.20
CA GLU A 91 23.57 10.44 9.42
C GLU A 91 22.74 10.38 8.14
N LEU A 92 21.62 9.66 8.20
CA LEU A 92 20.65 9.60 7.11
C LEU A 92 19.67 10.76 7.21
N THR A 93 19.30 11.33 6.07
CA THR A 93 18.13 12.21 5.98
C THR A 93 16.85 11.44 6.27
N ASP A 94 15.78 12.14 6.64
CA ASP A 94 14.47 11.53 6.88
C ASP A 94 13.95 10.76 5.65
N GLU A 95 14.22 11.26 4.44
CA GLU A 95 13.81 10.61 3.19
C GLU A 95 14.60 9.32 2.92
N GLU A 96 15.91 9.32 3.17
CA GLU A 96 16.76 8.13 3.01
C GLU A 96 16.37 7.06 4.03
N ARG A 97 16.17 7.46 5.30
CA ARG A 97 15.73 6.57 6.37
C ARG A 97 14.37 5.96 6.07
N PHE A 98 13.42 6.78 5.60
CA PHE A 98 12.09 6.31 5.19
C PHE A 98 12.19 5.32 4.02
N THR A 99 12.99 5.63 3.00
CA THR A 99 13.16 4.78 1.82
C THR A 99 13.77 3.43 2.17
N ALA A 100 14.78 3.42 3.04
CA ALA A 100 15.40 2.20 3.54
C ALA A 100 14.43 1.35 4.38
N ALA A 101 13.69 1.98 5.31
CA ALA A 101 12.70 1.29 6.13
C ALA A 101 11.57 0.67 5.28
N LEU A 102 11.13 1.39 4.25
CA LEU A 102 10.15 0.87 3.30
C LEU A 102 10.69 -0.30 2.48
N ALA A 103 11.97 -0.28 2.10
CA ALA A 103 12.60 -1.41 1.41
C ALA A 103 12.68 -2.66 2.31
N LEU A 104 13.04 -2.49 3.59
CA LEU A 104 13.03 -3.58 4.57
C LEU A 104 11.62 -4.15 4.76
N THR A 105 10.61 -3.27 4.86
CA THR A 105 9.21 -3.67 4.98
C THR A 105 8.75 -4.44 3.73
N ALA A 106 9.12 -3.98 2.54
CA ALA A 106 8.76 -4.64 1.28
C ALA A 106 9.45 -6.01 1.07
N ALA A 107 10.55 -6.28 1.77
CA ALA A 107 11.20 -7.59 1.75
C ALA A 107 10.45 -8.64 2.61
N LEU A 108 9.48 -8.21 3.43
CA LEU A 108 8.65 -9.13 4.19
C LEU A 108 7.69 -9.89 3.26
N PRO A 109 7.40 -11.17 3.55
CA PRO A 109 6.45 -11.94 2.76
C PRO A 109 5.07 -11.29 2.70
N GLU A 110 4.41 -11.29 1.54
CA GLU A 110 3.09 -10.64 1.36
C GLU A 110 2.03 -11.08 2.38
N ARG A 111 2.09 -12.34 2.83
CA ARG A 111 1.18 -12.90 3.86
C ARG A 111 1.23 -12.15 5.20
N VAL A 112 2.30 -11.42 5.49
CA VAL A 112 2.38 -10.55 6.67
C VAL A 112 1.34 -9.43 6.57
N PHE A 113 1.07 -8.95 5.35
CA PHE A 113 0.15 -7.86 5.08
C PHE A 113 -1.25 -8.34 4.68
N THR A 114 -1.35 -9.33 3.79
CA THR A 114 -2.64 -9.78 3.23
C THR A 114 -3.22 -11.00 3.96
N GLY A 115 -2.38 -11.80 4.63
CA GLY A 115 -2.78 -13.12 5.11
C GLY A 115 -3.92 -13.08 6.13
N ARG A 116 -3.97 -12.04 6.99
CA ARG A 116 -5.07 -11.84 7.93
C ARG A 116 -6.38 -11.46 7.23
N TYR A 117 -6.30 -10.60 6.21
CA TYR A 117 -7.46 -10.25 5.40
C TYR A 117 -8.01 -11.47 4.64
N ASP A 118 -7.11 -12.22 3.99
CA ASP A 118 -7.47 -13.38 3.21
C ASP A 118 -8.11 -14.48 4.10
N GLN A 119 -7.66 -14.63 5.36
CA GLN A 119 -8.30 -15.50 6.36
C GLN A 119 -9.70 -15.04 6.78
N LEU A 120 -9.88 -13.74 7.03
CA LEU A 120 -11.18 -13.17 7.43
C LEU A 120 -12.24 -13.29 6.32
N MET A 121 -11.84 -13.09 5.06
CA MET A 121 -12.76 -13.21 3.92
C MET A 121 -12.93 -14.67 3.45
N GLY A 122 -11.92 -15.53 3.63
CA GLY A 122 -11.97 -16.94 3.26
C GLY A 122 -12.91 -17.79 4.11
N THR A 123 -13.33 -17.31 5.28
CA THR A 123 -14.35 -17.97 6.11
C THR A 123 -15.78 -17.80 5.60
N GLU A 124 -16.01 -17.00 4.54
CA GLU A 124 -17.35 -16.80 3.94
C GLU A 124 -17.64 -17.75 2.75
N GLU A 125 -16.65 -18.48 2.23
CA GLU A 125 -16.80 -19.32 1.01
C GLU A 125 -17.02 -20.83 1.26
N THR A 126 -17.68 -21.23 2.34
CA THR A 126 -18.22 -22.60 2.43
C THR A 126 -19.72 -22.57 2.71
N PRO A 127 -20.59 -22.62 1.67
CA PRO A 127 -21.98 -22.99 1.91
C PRO A 127 -21.97 -24.40 2.51
N PRO A 128 -22.80 -24.70 3.53
CA PRO A 128 -22.93 -26.07 4.00
C PRO A 128 -23.38 -26.92 2.81
N ALA A 129 -22.62 -27.96 2.49
CA ALA A 129 -23.08 -29.00 1.60
C ALA A 129 -24.39 -29.54 2.21
N ALA A 130 -25.51 -29.19 1.59
CA ALA A 130 -26.81 -29.73 1.93
C ALA A 130 -26.74 -31.25 1.72
N GLY A 131 -26.81 -31.98 2.82
CA GLY A 131 -27.05 -33.42 2.88
C GLY A 131 -28.44 -33.69 3.41
#